data_AF-A0A9N8QW51-F1
#
_entry.id   AF-A0A9N8QW51-F1
#
_cell.length_a   1.000
_cell.length_b   1.000
_cell.length_c   1.000
_cell.angle_alpha   90.00
_cell.angle_beta   90.00
_cell.angle_gamma   90.00
#
_symmetry.space_group_name_H-M   'P 1'
#
loop_
_entity.id
_entity.type
_entity.pdbx_description
1 polymer ?
#
loop_
_entity_poly.entity_id
_entity_poly.type
_entity_poly.pdbx_seq_one_letter_code
_entity_poly.pdbx_strand_id
1 'polypeptide(L)'
;MNLQKEIIETIKSDNFIELISEVGDITFENFLENDSFKDIPILGFLIKGKNIINEIQDKLFAKKILSFLKQLEGTSNQSRSKQIDMIEHDPEYKIKVGEKLLYLLNDAEDYEKSEYIGKLFKSFLEEKIEYNDFLRCVNSINRISIVDFKDFLKRGMIRSDRSTDSYLNSGLITFEFTKPQYIRGTHINGDYGIEFKTSKIGTLILTCLRDGDIYFSY
;
A
#
# COMPACT_ATOMS: atom_id res chain seq x y z
N MET A 1 -26.25 6.35 -4.38
CA MET A 1 -25.44 5.15 -4.06
C MET A 1 -24.03 5.64 -3.75
N ASN A 2 -23.39 5.13 -2.69
CA ASN A 2 -22.16 5.67 -2.13
C ASN A 2 -21.00 4.69 -2.38
N LEU A 3 -20.03 5.04 -3.23
CA LEU A 3 -18.89 4.20 -3.61
C LEU A 3 -18.08 3.72 -2.39
N GLN A 4 -17.98 4.54 -1.35
CA GLN A 4 -17.33 4.19 -0.09
C GLN A 4 -18.06 3.05 0.64
N LYS A 5 -19.38 2.93 0.48
CA LYS A 5 -20.13 1.83 1.07
C LYS A 5 -19.90 0.54 0.28
N GLU A 6 -19.94 0.64 -1.05
CA GLU A 6 -19.74 -0.50 -1.97
C GLU A 6 -18.35 -1.15 -1.79
N ILE A 7 -17.29 -0.35 -1.63
CA ILE A 7 -15.94 -0.90 -1.40
C ILE A 7 -15.89 -1.68 -0.08
N ILE A 8 -16.53 -1.18 0.98
CA ILE A 8 -16.55 -1.86 2.28
C ILE A 8 -17.40 -3.13 2.25
N GLU A 9 -18.57 -3.11 1.60
CA GLU A 9 -19.39 -4.31 1.42
C GLU A 9 -18.65 -5.38 0.60
N THR A 10 -17.93 -4.96 -0.45
CA THR A 10 -17.09 -5.86 -1.25
C THR A 10 -15.95 -6.45 -0.41
N ILE A 11 -15.22 -5.60 0.34
CA ILE A 11 -14.14 -6.05 1.22
C ILE A 11 -14.67 -6.99 2.30
N LYS A 12 -15.85 -6.77 2.87
CA LYS A 12 -16.37 -7.64 3.93
C LYS A 12 -16.92 -8.97 3.42
N SER A 13 -17.21 -9.12 2.12
CA SER A 13 -17.76 -10.36 1.58
C SER A 13 -16.67 -11.43 1.34
N ASP A 14 -16.88 -12.65 1.80
CA ASP A 14 -16.05 -13.80 1.39
C ASP A 14 -16.30 -14.12 -0.10
N ASN A 15 -17.56 -14.28 -0.51
CA ASN A 15 -17.93 -14.57 -1.91
C ASN A 15 -17.25 -13.65 -2.94
N PHE A 16 -17.31 -12.33 -2.77
CA PHE A 16 -16.70 -11.42 -3.75
C PHE A 16 -15.17 -11.50 -3.77
N ILE A 17 -14.54 -11.79 -2.64
CA ILE A 17 -13.08 -11.86 -2.58
C ILE A 17 -12.58 -13.20 -3.13
N GLU A 18 -13.29 -14.29 -2.85
CA GLU A 18 -13.07 -15.58 -3.51
C GLU A 18 -13.26 -15.47 -5.03
N LEU A 19 -14.36 -14.84 -5.49
CA LEU A 19 -14.60 -14.59 -6.91
C LEU A 19 -13.46 -13.80 -7.57
N ILE A 20 -12.99 -12.73 -6.92
CA ILE A 20 -11.89 -11.89 -7.43
C ILE A 20 -10.56 -12.67 -7.49
N SER A 21 -10.34 -13.57 -6.55
CA SER A 21 -9.17 -14.46 -6.51
C SER A 21 -9.21 -15.54 -7.58
N GLU A 22 -10.38 -16.14 -7.82
CA GLU A 22 -10.61 -17.14 -8.88
C GLU A 22 -10.44 -16.56 -10.29
N VAL A 23 -10.61 -15.25 -10.45
CA VAL A 23 -10.33 -14.53 -11.70
C VAL A 23 -8.85 -14.57 -12.08
N GLY A 24 -7.94 -15.01 -11.20
CA GLY A 24 -6.58 -15.46 -11.55
C GLY A 24 -5.80 -14.55 -12.51
N ASP A 25 -5.14 -15.17 -13.50
CA ASP A 25 -4.34 -14.56 -14.58
C ASP A 25 -5.16 -13.90 -15.69
N ILE A 26 -6.48 -13.79 -15.54
CA ILE A 26 -7.32 -13.09 -16.51
C ILE A 26 -6.88 -11.63 -16.49
N THR A 27 -6.41 -11.14 -17.64
CA THR A 27 -6.08 -9.73 -17.82
C THR A 27 -7.33 -8.90 -17.52
N PHE A 28 -7.15 -7.72 -16.95
CA PHE A 28 -8.27 -6.84 -16.61
C PHE A 28 -9.17 -6.57 -17.82
N GLU A 29 -8.59 -6.53 -19.01
CA GLU A 29 -9.27 -6.36 -20.28
C GLU A 29 -10.22 -7.54 -20.56
N ASN A 30 -9.77 -8.79 -20.37
CA ASN A 30 -10.61 -9.97 -20.51
C ASN A 30 -11.70 -10.03 -19.41
N PHE A 31 -11.40 -9.55 -18.21
CA PHE A 31 -12.37 -9.49 -17.11
C PHE A 31 -13.53 -8.52 -17.41
N LEU A 32 -13.25 -7.41 -18.10
CA LEU A 32 -14.27 -6.47 -18.56
C LEU A 32 -15.13 -7.04 -19.68
N GLU A 33 -14.51 -7.73 -20.66
CA GLU A 33 -15.21 -8.24 -21.84
C GLU A 33 -16.20 -9.38 -21.52
N ASN A 34 -15.90 -10.18 -20.49
CA ASN A 34 -16.76 -11.30 -20.07
C ASN A 34 -17.90 -10.89 -19.13
N ASP A 35 -18.15 -9.59 -18.93
CA ASP A 35 -19.20 -9.05 -18.05
C ASP A 35 -19.11 -9.45 -16.56
N SER A 36 -18.06 -10.18 -16.16
CA SER A 36 -17.85 -10.67 -14.79
C SER A 36 -17.70 -9.54 -13.76
N PHE A 37 -17.34 -8.34 -14.21
CA PHE A 37 -17.32 -7.14 -13.36
C PHE A 37 -18.69 -6.78 -12.79
N LYS A 38 -19.79 -7.23 -13.43
CA LYS A 38 -21.17 -6.97 -12.98
C LYS A 38 -21.50 -7.66 -11.66
N ASP A 39 -20.78 -8.72 -11.35
CA ASP A 39 -20.96 -9.51 -10.13
C ASP A 39 -20.23 -8.88 -8.93
N ILE A 40 -19.32 -7.93 -9.14
CA ILE A 40 -18.65 -7.18 -8.08
C ILE A 40 -19.32 -5.80 -7.95
N PRO A 41 -20.03 -5.49 -6.85
CA PRO A 41 -20.87 -4.29 -6.75
C PRO A 41 -20.13 -2.99 -7.06
N ILE A 42 -18.92 -2.81 -6.50
CA ILE A 42 -18.10 -1.62 -6.72
C ILE A 42 -17.64 -1.47 -8.18
N LEU A 43 -17.24 -2.56 -8.84
CA LEU A 43 -16.77 -2.50 -10.24
C LEU A 43 -17.94 -2.31 -11.19
N GLY A 44 -19.05 -3.00 -10.94
CA GLY A 44 -20.31 -2.79 -11.63
C GLY A 44 -20.75 -1.33 -11.60
N PHE A 45 -20.60 -0.65 -10.46
CA PHE A 45 -20.91 0.77 -10.36
C PHE A 45 -19.96 1.65 -11.19
N LEU A 46 -18.64 1.43 -11.09
CA LEU A 46 -17.64 2.23 -11.83
C LEU A 46 -17.81 2.10 -13.35
N ILE A 47 -18.10 0.89 -13.84
CA ILE A 47 -18.15 0.59 -15.28
C ILE A 47 -19.53 0.87 -15.88
N LYS A 48 -20.63 0.80 -15.09
CA LYS A 48 -22.00 1.14 -15.57
C LYS A 48 -22.30 2.64 -15.55
N GLY A 49 -21.40 3.48 -15.01
CA GLY A 49 -21.55 4.93 -15.05
C GLY A 49 -21.65 5.43 -16.50
N LYS A 50 -22.84 5.87 -16.93
CA LYS A 50 -23.20 6.20 -18.32
C LYS A 50 -22.45 7.40 -18.96
N ASN A 51 -21.36 7.88 -18.37
CA ASN A 51 -20.62 9.05 -18.86
C ASN A 51 -19.38 8.60 -19.65
N ILE A 52 -19.55 8.50 -20.97
CA ILE A 52 -18.54 8.11 -21.98
C ILE A 52 -17.24 8.94 -21.91
N ILE A 53 -17.22 10.08 -21.22
CA ILE A 53 -16.10 11.04 -21.19
C ILE A 53 -14.89 10.52 -20.39
N ASN A 54 -15.08 9.65 -19.38
CA ASN A 54 -13.99 9.18 -18.50
C ASN A 54 -13.66 7.68 -18.64
N GLU A 55 -14.14 7.01 -19.70
CA GLU A 55 -14.10 5.55 -19.82
C GLU A 55 -12.71 4.93 -19.56
N ILE A 56 -11.63 5.59 -19.99
CA ILE A 56 -10.26 5.11 -19.72
C ILE A 56 -9.89 5.28 -18.24
N GLN A 57 -10.16 6.43 -17.63
CA GLN A 57 -9.83 6.67 -16.22
C GLN A 57 -10.62 5.75 -15.30
N ASP A 58 -11.90 5.55 -15.58
CA ASP A 58 -12.76 4.65 -14.81
C ASP A 58 -12.31 3.19 -14.93
N LYS A 59 -11.91 2.75 -16.13
CA LYS A 59 -11.28 1.43 -16.34
C LYS A 59 -9.96 1.30 -15.58
N LEU A 60 -9.08 2.29 -15.66
CA LEU A 60 -7.80 2.27 -14.94
C LEU A 60 -8.01 2.25 -13.42
N PHE A 61 -8.97 3.01 -12.90
CA PHE A 61 -9.28 3.02 -11.48
C PHE A 61 -9.95 1.71 -11.02
N ALA A 62 -10.85 1.15 -11.82
CA ALA A 62 -11.40 -0.19 -11.58
C ALA A 62 -10.30 -1.26 -11.56
N LYS A 63 -9.28 -1.16 -12.44
CA LYS A 63 -8.10 -2.04 -12.42
C LYS A 63 -7.32 -1.93 -11.12
N LYS A 64 -7.11 -0.70 -10.62
CA LYS A 64 -6.47 -0.43 -9.32
C LYS A 64 -7.25 -1.06 -8.16
N ILE A 65 -8.57 -0.89 -8.13
CA ILE A 65 -9.44 -1.50 -7.10
C ILE A 65 -9.39 -3.02 -7.17
N LEU A 66 -9.49 -3.61 -8.36
CA LEU A 66 -9.41 -5.06 -8.52
C LEU A 66 -8.05 -5.61 -8.05
N SER A 67 -6.95 -4.97 -8.46
CA SER A 67 -5.59 -5.33 -8.03
C SER A 67 -5.43 -5.27 -6.51
N PHE A 68 -6.02 -4.26 -5.86
CA PHE A 68 -6.06 -4.16 -4.40
C PHE A 68 -6.87 -5.29 -3.75
N LEU A 69 -8.09 -5.53 -4.23
CA LEU A 69 -9.00 -6.52 -3.65
C LEU A 69 -8.46 -7.95 -3.76
N LYS A 70 -7.79 -8.28 -4.88
CA LYS A 70 -7.10 -9.58 -5.06
C LYS A 70 -6.14 -9.90 -3.92
N GLN A 71 -5.46 -8.90 -3.37
CA GLN A 71 -4.48 -9.14 -2.30
C GLN A 71 -5.11 -9.49 -0.96
N LEU A 72 -6.43 -9.34 -0.80
CA LEU A 72 -7.14 -9.67 0.43
C LEU A 72 -7.52 -11.15 0.51
N GLU A 73 -7.21 -11.94 -0.52
CA GLU A 73 -7.36 -13.39 -0.54
C GLU A 73 -6.78 -14.03 0.73
N GLY A 74 -7.46 -15.03 1.26
CA GLY A 74 -7.02 -15.76 2.45
C GLY A 74 -7.26 -15.01 3.77
N THR A 75 -7.81 -13.80 3.75
CA THR A 75 -8.32 -13.14 4.96
C THR A 75 -9.77 -13.52 5.21
N SER A 76 -10.14 -13.79 6.47
CA SER A 76 -11.53 -14.12 6.81
C SER A 76 -12.41 -12.86 6.84
N ASN A 77 -13.69 -12.99 6.46
CA ASN A 77 -14.69 -11.92 6.67
C ASN A 77 -14.68 -11.41 8.11
N GLN A 78 -14.55 -12.31 9.10
CA GLN A 78 -14.52 -11.91 10.50
C GLN A 78 -13.35 -10.96 10.81
N SER A 79 -12.14 -11.27 10.33
CA SER A 79 -10.96 -10.41 10.53
C SER A 79 -11.16 -9.05 9.86
N ARG A 80 -11.67 -9.08 8.62
CA ARG A 80 -11.93 -7.88 7.82
C ARG A 80 -12.97 -6.97 8.47
N SER A 81 -14.11 -7.54 8.85
CA SER A 81 -15.21 -6.82 9.50
C SER A 81 -14.77 -6.24 10.84
N LYS A 82 -14.12 -7.04 11.70
CA LYS A 82 -13.62 -6.59 13.01
C LYS A 82 -12.71 -5.36 12.88
N GLN A 83 -11.68 -5.44 12.05
CA GLN A 83 -10.69 -4.37 11.93
C GLN A 83 -11.28 -3.11 11.29
N ILE A 84 -12.13 -3.25 10.27
CA ILE A 84 -12.80 -2.10 9.64
C ILE A 84 -13.75 -1.42 10.62
N ASP A 85 -14.60 -2.20 11.31
CA ASP A 85 -15.58 -1.66 12.25
C ASP A 85 -14.91 -0.99 13.45
N MET A 86 -13.78 -1.51 13.91
CA MET A 86 -12.98 -0.88 14.96
C MET A 86 -12.56 0.54 14.57
N ILE A 87 -12.10 0.75 13.33
CA ILE A 87 -11.66 2.06 12.85
C ILE A 87 -12.85 2.99 12.55
N GLU A 88 -13.94 2.49 11.97
CA GLU A 88 -15.10 3.34 11.63
C GLU A 88 -15.86 3.87 12.86
N HIS A 89 -15.71 3.23 14.03
CA HIS A 89 -16.32 3.68 15.29
C HIS A 89 -15.34 4.40 16.22
N ASP A 90 -14.07 4.52 15.84
CA ASP A 90 -13.07 5.22 16.64
C ASP A 90 -13.20 6.75 16.43
N PRO A 91 -13.43 7.53 17.50
CA PRO A 91 -13.62 8.98 17.40
C PRO A 91 -12.39 9.73 16.89
N GLU A 92 -11.19 9.15 16.94
CA GLU A 92 -9.98 9.72 16.37
C GLU A 92 -10.03 9.73 14.83
N TYR A 93 -10.67 8.72 14.23
CA TYR A 93 -10.79 8.57 12.78
C TYR A 93 -12.12 9.12 12.26
N LYS A 94 -12.10 10.39 11.86
CA LYS A 94 -13.29 11.08 11.32
C LYS A 94 -13.65 10.71 9.89
N ILE A 95 -12.71 10.11 9.14
CA ILE A 95 -12.93 9.66 7.76
C ILE A 95 -13.18 8.16 7.80
N LYS A 96 -14.30 7.74 7.22
CA LYS A 96 -14.64 6.33 7.06
C LYS A 96 -13.58 5.62 6.21
N VAL A 97 -13.27 4.39 6.59
CA VAL A 97 -12.23 3.57 5.97
C VAL A 97 -12.41 3.48 4.45
N GLY A 98 -13.65 3.27 3.99
CA GLY A 98 -13.92 3.13 2.55
C GLY A 98 -13.56 4.36 1.72
N GLU A 99 -13.80 5.56 2.23
CA GLU A 99 -13.43 6.79 1.53
C GLU A 99 -11.93 7.03 1.58
N LYS A 100 -11.29 6.74 2.71
CA LYS A 100 -9.82 6.81 2.80
C LYS A 100 -9.16 5.87 1.80
N LEU A 101 -9.64 4.63 1.68
CA LEU A 101 -9.13 3.67 0.71
C LEU A 101 -9.30 4.16 -0.73
N LEU A 102 -10.48 4.69 -1.09
CA LEU A 102 -10.70 5.24 -2.42
C LEU A 102 -9.74 6.39 -2.75
N TYR A 103 -9.47 7.28 -1.79
CA TYR A 103 -8.47 8.34 -1.97
C TYR A 103 -7.06 7.79 -2.20
N LEU A 104 -6.65 6.81 -1.39
CA LEU A 104 -5.31 6.21 -1.50
C LEU A 104 -5.12 5.47 -2.83
N LEU A 105 -6.14 4.74 -3.29
CA LEU A 105 -6.12 4.02 -4.57
C LEU A 105 -6.20 4.96 -5.77
N ASN A 106 -6.89 6.09 -5.65
CA ASN A 106 -6.95 7.08 -6.72
C ASN A 106 -5.60 7.79 -6.90
N ASP A 107 -4.89 8.02 -5.79
CA ASP A 107 -3.56 8.63 -5.75
C ASP A 107 -2.43 7.66 -6.18
N ALA A 108 -2.66 6.34 -6.05
CA ALA A 108 -1.72 5.35 -6.55
C ALA A 108 -1.52 5.54 -8.06
N GLU A 109 -0.27 5.60 -8.53
CA GLU A 109 0.08 5.85 -9.93
C GLU A 109 -0.57 4.82 -10.88
N ASP A 110 -0.40 3.54 -10.55
CA ASP A 110 -0.82 2.41 -11.36
C ASP A 110 -1.42 1.27 -10.50
N TYR A 111 -1.76 0.18 -11.16
CA TYR A 111 -2.32 -1.01 -10.51
C TYR A 111 -1.26 -1.75 -9.67
N GLU A 112 0.03 -1.68 -10.02
CA GLU A 112 1.10 -2.35 -9.29
C GLU A 112 1.28 -1.74 -7.89
N LYS A 113 1.23 -0.41 -7.77
CA LYS A 113 1.17 0.25 -6.46
C LYS A 113 -0.07 -0.17 -5.67
N SER A 114 -1.21 -0.34 -6.35
CA SER A 114 -2.46 -0.76 -5.71
C SER A 114 -2.37 -2.20 -5.14
N GLU A 115 -1.58 -3.08 -5.77
CA GLU A 115 -1.26 -4.40 -5.21
C GLU A 115 -0.47 -4.27 -3.90
N TYR A 116 0.57 -3.43 -3.86
CA TYR A 116 1.32 -3.22 -2.62
C TYR A 116 0.46 -2.61 -1.49
N ILE A 117 -0.43 -1.68 -1.84
CA ILE A 117 -1.43 -1.13 -0.91
C ILE A 117 -2.34 -2.25 -0.38
N GLY A 118 -2.79 -3.15 -1.25
CA GLY A 118 -3.61 -4.31 -0.86
C GLY A 118 -2.90 -5.25 0.11
N LYS A 119 -1.62 -5.56 -0.14
CA LYS A 119 -0.79 -6.40 0.75
C LYS A 119 -0.58 -5.75 2.13
N LEU A 120 -0.37 -4.43 2.18
CA LEU A 120 -0.28 -3.71 3.44
C LEU A 120 -1.62 -3.68 4.17
N PHE A 121 -2.73 -3.48 3.45
CA PHE A 121 -4.05 -3.49 4.06
C PHE A 121 -4.37 -4.88 4.62
N LYS A 122 -4.05 -5.96 3.89
CA LYS A 122 -4.10 -7.33 4.41
C LYS A 122 -3.29 -7.49 5.69
N SER A 123 -2.06 -6.96 5.75
CA SER A 123 -1.24 -6.99 6.97
C SER A 123 -1.92 -6.28 8.15
N PHE A 124 -2.63 -5.16 7.90
CA PHE A 124 -3.45 -4.50 8.90
C PHE A 124 -4.66 -5.36 9.33
N LEU A 125 -5.39 -5.93 8.37
CA LEU A 125 -6.56 -6.78 8.63
C LEU A 125 -6.18 -8.04 9.44
N GLU A 126 -4.95 -8.51 9.32
CA GLU A 126 -4.35 -9.62 10.05
C GLU A 126 -3.63 -9.19 11.34
N GLU A 127 -3.78 -7.93 11.76
CA GLU A 127 -3.22 -7.36 13.00
C GLU A 127 -1.67 -7.39 13.06
N LYS A 128 -0.99 -7.46 11.92
CA LYS A 128 0.48 -7.41 11.82
C LYS A 128 1.03 -5.98 11.92
N ILE A 129 0.23 -4.99 11.52
CA ILE A 129 0.54 -3.56 11.63
C ILE A 129 -0.70 -2.79 12.06
N GLU A 130 -0.50 -1.62 12.68
CA GLU A 130 -1.59 -0.71 13.04
C GLU A 130 -2.14 0.03 11.81
N TYR A 131 -3.37 0.54 11.89
CA TYR A 131 -3.97 1.31 10.81
C TYR A 131 -3.16 2.57 10.43
N ASN A 132 -2.61 3.26 11.43
CA ASN A 132 -1.75 4.43 11.18
C ASN A 132 -0.43 4.04 10.49
N ASP A 133 0.12 2.86 10.79
CA ASP A 133 1.29 2.35 10.09
C ASP A 133 0.94 2.01 8.63
N PHE A 134 -0.21 1.37 8.37
CA PHE A 134 -0.74 1.19 7.03
C PHE A 134 -0.81 2.53 6.26
N LEU A 135 -1.46 3.55 6.82
CA LEU A 135 -1.60 4.86 6.17
C LEU A 135 -0.24 5.50 5.85
N ARG A 136 0.73 5.41 6.75
CA ARG A 136 2.09 5.94 6.54
C ARG A 136 2.84 5.19 5.44
N CYS A 137 2.75 3.85 5.44
CA CYS A 137 3.36 3.03 4.40
C CYS A 137 2.77 3.34 3.02
N VAL A 138 1.45 3.49 2.89
CA VAL A 138 0.81 3.85 1.61
C VAL A 138 1.25 5.25 1.14
N ASN A 139 1.32 6.22 2.05
CA ASN A 139 1.82 7.56 1.70
C ASN A 139 3.27 7.51 1.16
N SER A 140 4.13 6.65 1.73
CA SER A 140 5.48 6.43 1.21
C SER A 140 5.46 5.80 -0.18
N ILE A 141 4.64 4.77 -0.41
CA ILE A 141 4.50 4.09 -1.71
C ILE A 141 4.03 5.06 -2.81
N ASN A 142 3.06 5.91 -2.51
CA ASN A 142 2.54 6.85 -3.52
C ASN A 142 3.55 7.94 -3.89
N ARG A 143 4.50 8.27 -3.01
CA ARG A 143 5.52 9.31 -3.23
C ARG A 143 6.74 8.86 -4.03
N ILE A 144 6.98 7.56 -4.16
CA ILE A 144 8.13 7.01 -4.86
C ILE A 144 7.70 6.43 -6.22
N SER A 145 8.57 6.46 -7.23
CA SER A 145 8.29 5.78 -8.50
C SER A 145 8.17 4.26 -8.28
N ILE A 146 7.34 3.58 -9.08
CA ILE A 146 7.22 2.12 -8.99
C ILE A 146 8.57 1.40 -9.24
N VAL A 147 9.43 1.98 -10.08
CA VAL A 147 10.75 1.44 -10.41
C VAL A 147 11.66 1.47 -9.19
N ASP A 148 11.81 2.63 -8.54
CA ASP A 148 12.66 2.78 -7.36
C ASP A 148 12.08 2.00 -6.18
N PHE A 149 10.76 1.96 -6.02
CA PHE A 149 10.12 1.19 -4.96
C PHE A 149 10.42 -0.31 -5.06
N LYS A 150 10.34 -0.87 -6.27
CA LYS A 150 10.70 -2.27 -6.54
C LYS A 150 12.17 -2.54 -6.28
N ASP A 151 13.06 -1.60 -6.60
CA ASP A 151 14.49 -1.76 -6.29
C ASP A 151 14.73 -1.74 -4.77
N PHE A 152 14.09 -0.83 -4.06
CA PHE A 152 14.10 -0.77 -2.59
C PHE A 152 13.62 -2.08 -1.96
N LEU A 153 12.50 -2.65 -2.42
CA LEU A 153 12.00 -3.94 -1.90
C LEU A 153 12.98 -5.09 -2.12
N LYS A 154 13.69 -5.11 -3.25
CA LYS A 154 14.65 -6.17 -3.59
C LYS A 154 15.94 -6.08 -2.79
N ARG A 155 16.46 -4.86 -2.63
CA ARG A 155 17.84 -4.63 -2.16
C ARG A 155 17.92 -4.03 -0.76
N GLY A 156 16.82 -3.46 -0.26
CA GLY A 156 16.86 -2.55 0.88
C GLY A 156 17.68 -1.30 0.56
N MET A 157 18.13 -0.61 1.61
CA MET A 157 19.05 0.52 1.46
C MET A 157 20.48 0.02 1.27
N ILE A 158 21.10 0.34 0.13
CA ILE A 158 22.53 0.11 -0.13
C ILE A 158 23.24 1.48 -0.15
N ARG A 159 24.38 1.59 0.55
CA ARG A 159 25.14 2.85 0.76
C ARG A 159 25.59 3.59 -0.51
N SER A 160 25.44 2.98 -1.70
CA SER A 160 25.85 3.55 -2.99
C SER A 160 24.71 3.67 -4.00
N ASP A 161 23.45 3.70 -3.54
CA ASP A 161 22.30 3.74 -4.44
C ASP A 161 22.11 5.14 -5.05
N ARG A 162 21.96 5.19 -6.38
CA ARG A 162 21.59 6.38 -7.14
C ARG A 162 20.18 6.89 -6.79
N SER A 163 19.40 6.09 -6.08
CA SER A 163 18.02 6.37 -5.65
C SER A 163 17.91 6.89 -4.22
N THR A 164 19.02 7.22 -3.56
CA THR A 164 19.04 7.70 -2.16
C THR A 164 18.08 8.87 -1.93
N ASP A 165 18.03 9.83 -2.84
CA ASP A 165 17.11 10.98 -2.73
C ASP A 165 15.64 10.56 -2.85
N SER A 166 15.33 9.63 -3.76
CA SER A 166 13.98 9.06 -3.96
C SER A 166 13.50 8.34 -2.69
N TYR A 167 14.39 7.54 -2.09
CA TYR A 167 14.10 6.83 -0.84
C TYR A 167 13.94 7.77 0.36
N LEU A 168 14.74 8.84 0.42
CA LEU A 168 14.66 9.82 1.50
C LEU A 168 13.36 10.64 1.40
N ASN A 169 13.04 11.14 0.21
CA ASN A 169 11.84 11.96 -0.03
C ASN A 169 10.53 11.18 0.18
N SER A 170 10.53 9.87 -0.09
CA SER A 170 9.41 8.98 0.22
C SER A 170 9.36 8.56 1.69
N GLY A 171 10.40 8.84 2.48
CA GLY A 171 10.51 8.46 3.89
C GLY A 171 10.86 6.99 4.11
N LEU A 172 11.30 6.26 3.09
CA LEU A 172 11.76 4.87 3.21
C LEU A 172 13.11 4.76 3.94
N ILE A 173 13.94 5.79 3.82
CA ILE A 173 15.19 5.92 4.57
C ILE A 173 15.17 7.19 5.41
N THR A 174 16.08 7.25 6.37
CA THR A 174 16.37 8.41 7.21
C THR A 174 17.87 8.56 7.37
N PHE A 175 18.32 9.62 8.02
CA PHE A 175 19.72 9.83 8.30
C PHE A 175 19.95 10.16 9.77
N GLU A 176 21.12 9.80 10.27
CA GLU A 176 21.59 10.17 11.60
C GLU A 176 22.92 10.88 11.51
N PHE A 177 23.11 11.87 12.39
CA PHE A 177 24.39 12.52 12.57
C PHE A 177 25.28 11.62 13.43
N THR A 178 26.42 11.23 12.90
CA THR A 178 27.42 10.50 13.67
C THR A 178 28.30 11.51 14.41
N LYS A 179 28.50 11.27 15.70
CA LYS A 179 29.42 12.08 16.51
C LYS A 179 30.87 11.77 16.09
N PRO A 180 31.77 12.78 16.16
CA PRO A 180 33.18 12.55 15.86
C PRO A 180 33.77 11.49 16.79
N GLN A 181 34.65 10.66 16.22
CA GLN A 181 35.24 9.49 16.90
C GLN A 181 36.18 9.87 18.06
N TYR A 182 36.50 11.16 18.25
CA TYR A 182 37.41 11.63 19.30
C TYR A 182 36.93 12.94 19.95
N ILE A 183 36.69 12.90 21.27
CA ILE A 183 36.52 14.09 22.12
C ILE A 183 37.70 14.09 23.11
N ARG A 184 38.64 15.03 22.99
CA ARG A 184 39.77 15.17 23.93
C ARG A 184 39.77 16.57 24.54
N GLY A 185 39.28 16.69 25.77
CA GLY A 185 39.10 17.99 26.43
C GLY A 185 38.04 18.85 25.73
N THR A 186 38.34 20.12 25.45
CA THR A 186 37.46 21.05 24.70
C THR A 186 37.67 21.00 23.18
N HIS A 187 38.58 20.15 22.68
CA HIS A 187 38.85 20.03 21.25
C HIS A 187 38.09 18.85 20.67
N ILE A 188 37.21 19.15 19.71
CA ILE A 188 36.50 18.18 18.87
C ILE A 188 37.34 17.99 17.60
N ASN A 189 37.83 16.78 17.34
CA ASN A 189 38.54 16.43 16.10
C ASN A 189 37.82 15.27 15.41
N GLY A 190 37.42 15.49 14.15
CA GLY A 190 36.67 14.56 13.31
C GLY A 190 35.52 15.27 12.61
N ASP A 191 35.24 14.89 11.36
CA ASP A 191 34.10 15.42 10.62
C ASP A 191 32.80 14.85 11.17
N TYR A 192 31.76 15.69 11.24
CA TYR A 192 30.40 15.20 11.41
C TYR A 192 30.04 14.39 10.16
N GLY A 193 29.68 13.12 10.35
CA GLY A 193 29.20 12.26 9.28
C GLY A 193 27.67 12.25 9.23
N ILE A 194 27.14 11.99 8.04
CA ILE A 194 25.73 11.64 7.85
C ILE A 194 25.70 10.15 7.46
N GLU A 195 25.03 9.34 8.26
CA GLU A 195 24.77 7.93 7.92
C GLU A 195 23.31 7.75 7.57
N PHE A 196 23.05 7.27 6.36
CA PHE A 196 21.71 6.89 5.93
C PHE A 196 21.40 5.46 6.37
N LYS A 197 20.17 5.25 6.82
CA LYS A 197 19.65 3.93 7.19
C LYS A 197 18.18 3.81 6.83
N THR A 198 17.66 2.59 6.75
CA THR A 198 16.24 2.33 6.58
C THR A 198 15.43 2.95 7.73
N SER A 199 14.35 3.67 7.40
CA SER A 199 13.46 4.28 8.39
C SER A 199 12.53 3.24 9.03
N LYS A 200 11.80 3.60 10.10
CA LYS A 200 10.76 2.73 10.66
C LYS A 200 9.72 2.31 9.59
N ILE A 201 9.32 3.24 8.72
CA ILE A 201 8.36 2.96 7.64
C ILE A 201 8.98 2.06 6.57
N GLY A 202 10.23 2.33 6.18
CA GLY A 202 10.96 1.45 5.26
C GLY A 202 11.08 0.03 5.80
N THR A 203 11.36 -0.13 7.09
CA THR A 203 11.42 -1.45 7.74
C THR A 203 10.06 -2.15 7.73
N LEU A 204 8.97 -1.45 8.09
CA LEU A 204 7.62 -2.03 8.04
C LEU A 204 7.25 -2.48 6.62
N ILE A 205 7.54 -1.66 5.62
CA ILE A 205 7.33 -1.99 4.21
C ILE A 205 8.11 -3.25 3.82
N LEU A 206 9.40 -3.32 4.16
CA LEU A 206 10.21 -4.51 3.87
C LEU A 206 9.69 -5.75 4.59
N THR A 207 9.28 -5.62 5.85
CA THR A 207 8.73 -6.75 6.64
C THR A 207 7.40 -7.25 6.07
N CYS A 208 6.52 -6.36 5.62
CA CYS A 208 5.21 -6.75 5.10
C CYS A 208 5.23 -7.22 3.64
N LEU A 209 6.15 -6.72 2.82
CA LEU A 209 6.08 -6.85 1.36
C LEU A 209 7.21 -7.67 0.73
N ARG A 210 8.26 -8.01 1.48
CA ARG A 210 9.36 -8.83 0.98
C ARG A 210 9.05 -10.31 1.22
N ASP A 211 8.93 -11.09 0.15
CA ASP A 211 8.80 -12.54 0.23
C ASP A 211 10.16 -13.18 0.61
N GLY A 212 10.27 -13.77 1.81
CA GLY A 212 11.36 -14.68 2.20
C GLY A 212 12.71 -14.08 2.64
N ASP A 213 13.14 -14.48 3.85
CA ASP A 213 14.44 -14.40 4.53
C ASP A 213 15.09 -13.02 4.78
N ILE A 214 14.70 -12.45 5.93
CA ILE A 214 15.44 -11.42 6.65
C ILE A 214 16.61 -12.08 7.40
N TYR A 215 17.81 -12.02 6.84
CA TYR A 215 19.01 -11.94 7.68
C TYR A 215 19.45 -10.48 7.73
N PHE A 216 19.12 -9.80 8.84
CA PHE A 216 19.84 -8.60 9.23
C PHE A 216 21.24 -9.05 9.68
N SER A 217 22.23 -8.90 8.81
CA SER A 217 23.62 -8.87 9.23
C SER A 217 23.87 -7.50 9.87
N TYR A 218 23.88 -7.48 11.20
CA TYR A 218 24.38 -6.35 12.00
C TYR A 218 25.85 -6.07 11.71
#